data_AF-A0A1F7SLF2-F1
#
_entry.id   AF-A0A1F7SLF2-F1
#
_cell.length_a   1.000
_cell.length_b   1.000
_cell.length_c   1.000
_cell.angle_alpha   90.00
_cell.angle_beta   90.00
_cell.angle_gamma   90.00
#
_symmetry.space_group_name_H-M   'P 1'
#
loop_
_entity.id
_entity.type
_entity.pdbx_description
1 polymer ?
#
loop_
_entity_poly.entity_id
_entity_poly.type
_entity_poly.pdbx_seq_one_letter_code
_entity_poly.pdbx_strand_id
1 'polypeptide(L)'
;MIGAINHYTVKDGYLFDLFEHKQKERRKNFLERNSRAYEFFEDRVNNLLIKKGLKKKPWENSGIPFDMKFYLKKYPSKLEEAMNKTKGFLKGIDSLEKQIGGKSLIFLIPNRIQVFEGSFAKELIRYHENPANYSVTRINDELANFTEENKIPFLDLLPSQREYEKKVDLFLPSDSHWNKEGHKLVAKTIYDYLVSNGMVQ
;
A
#
# COMPACT_ATOMS: atom_id res chain seq x y z
N MET A 1 -11.03 -49.38 13.95
CA MET A 1 -10.81 -49.25 12.49
C MET A 1 -11.22 -47.83 12.13
N ILE A 2 -10.26 -46.88 12.10
CA ILE A 2 -10.54 -45.46 11.86
C ILE A 2 -10.34 -45.22 10.36
N GLY A 3 -11.45 -44.97 9.65
CA GLY A 3 -11.43 -44.69 8.21
C GLY A 3 -10.76 -43.35 7.92
N ALA A 4 -9.79 -43.36 7.00
CA ALA A 4 -9.15 -42.17 6.49
C ALA A 4 -10.18 -41.29 5.76
N ILE A 5 -10.40 -40.08 6.25
CA ILE A 5 -11.19 -39.06 5.56
C ILE A 5 -10.29 -38.46 4.48
N ASN A 6 -10.62 -38.70 3.22
CA ASN A 6 -9.93 -38.15 2.06
C ASN A 6 -10.19 -36.63 1.97
N HIS A 7 -9.15 -35.79 2.09
CA HIS A 7 -9.24 -34.33 2.09
C HIS A 7 -8.97 -33.74 0.69
N TYR A 8 -9.95 -33.87 -0.20
CA TYR A 8 -9.91 -33.21 -1.51
C TYR A 8 -10.77 -31.94 -1.50
N THR A 9 -10.36 -30.92 -2.26
CA THR A 9 -11.17 -29.73 -2.56
C THR A 9 -11.32 -29.56 -4.07
N VAL A 10 -12.41 -28.96 -4.53
CA VAL A 10 -12.64 -28.70 -5.96
C VAL A 10 -12.47 -27.21 -6.21
N LYS A 11 -11.55 -26.88 -7.13
CA LYS A 11 -11.35 -25.51 -7.61
C LYS A 11 -11.36 -25.53 -9.14
N ASP A 12 -12.16 -24.66 -9.75
CA ASP A 12 -12.29 -24.53 -11.21
C ASP A 12 -12.63 -25.86 -11.94
N GLY A 13 -13.38 -26.74 -11.29
CA GLY A 13 -13.82 -28.03 -11.85
C GLY A 13 -12.81 -29.18 -11.71
N TYR A 14 -11.65 -28.96 -11.07
CA TYR A 14 -10.62 -29.98 -10.85
C TYR A 14 -10.52 -30.37 -9.37
N LEU A 15 -10.27 -31.65 -9.11
CA LEU A 15 -10.08 -32.21 -7.76
C LEU A 15 -8.61 -32.00 -7.32
N PHE A 16 -8.40 -31.34 -6.19
CA PHE A 16 -7.08 -31.05 -5.62
C PHE A 16 -6.90 -31.76 -4.27
N ASP A 17 -5.79 -32.46 -4.10
CA ASP A 17 -5.35 -33.00 -2.80
C ASP A 17 -4.74 -31.88 -1.95
N LEU A 18 -5.37 -31.57 -0.81
CA LEU A 18 -4.91 -30.53 0.11
C LEU A 18 -3.60 -30.90 0.83
N PHE A 19 -3.24 -32.17 0.89
CA PHE A 19 -2.07 -32.65 1.63
C PHE A 19 -0.78 -32.46 0.85
N GLU A 20 -0.76 -32.78 -0.44
CA GLU A 20 0.42 -32.58 -1.28
C GLU A 20 0.76 -31.09 -1.46
N HIS A 21 -0.24 -30.23 -1.62
CA HIS A 21 -0.04 -28.79 -1.77
C HIS A 21 0.56 -28.17 -0.50
N LYS A 22 0.01 -28.52 0.68
CA LYS A 22 0.53 -28.04 1.97
C LYS A 22 1.94 -28.55 2.26
N GLN A 23 2.32 -29.76 1.84
CA GLN A 23 3.68 -30.25 2.04
C GLN A 23 4.70 -29.55 1.16
N LYS A 24 4.38 -29.28 -0.11
CA LYS A 24 5.25 -28.53 -1.03
C LYS A 24 5.46 -27.10 -0.55
N GLU A 25 4.40 -26.42 -0.14
CA GLU A 25 4.51 -25.08 0.47
C GLU A 25 5.30 -25.11 1.77
N ARG A 26 5.12 -26.10 2.64
CA ARG A 26 5.90 -26.23 3.87
C ARG A 26 7.40 -26.40 3.62
N ARG A 27 7.80 -27.20 2.63
CA ARG A 27 9.22 -27.41 2.30
C ARG A 27 9.84 -26.17 1.66
N LYS A 28 9.11 -25.49 0.77
CA LYS A 28 9.53 -24.22 0.17
C LYS A 28 9.71 -23.15 1.25
N ASN A 29 8.69 -22.95 2.09
CA ASN A 29 8.71 -22.01 3.21
C ASN A 29 9.82 -22.34 4.22
N PHE A 30 10.18 -23.60 4.41
CA PHE A 30 11.29 -23.99 5.28
C PHE A 30 12.65 -23.57 4.69
N LEU A 31 12.88 -23.83 3.39
CA LEU A 31 14.13 -23.47 2.73
C LEU A 31 14.31 -21.95 2.59
N GLU A 32 13.23 -21.24 2.24
CA GLU A 32 13.22 -19.76 2.17
C GLU A 32 13.57 -19.15 3.55
N ARG A 33 13.03 -19.71 4.64
CA ARG A 33 13.28 -19.19 5.99
C ARG A 33 14.64 -19.56 6.58
N ASN A 34 15.27 -20.64 6.14
CA ASN A 34 16.46 -21.20 6.78
C ASN A 34 17.71 -21.21 5.89
N SER A 35 17.60 -20.83 4.61
CA SER A 35 18.75 -20.82 3.69
C SER A 35 18.74 -19.60 2.78
N ARG A 36 19.58 -18.61 3.12
CA ARG A 36 19.84 -17.45 2.26
C ARG A 36 20.47 -17.81 0.91
N ALA A 37 21.20 -18.92 0.86
CA ALA A 37 21.75 -19.42 -0.40
C ALA A 37 20.63 -19.88 -1.33
N TYR A 38 19.63 -20.58 -0.80
CA TYR A 38 18.46 -21.00 -1.57
C TYR A 38 17.68 -19.79 -2.11
N GLU A 39 17.40 -18.78 -1.28
CA GLU A 39 16.74 -17.53 -1.70
C GLU A 39 17.52 -16.82 -2.81
N PHE A 40 18.85 -16.67 -2.66
CA PHE A 40 19.72 -16.06 -3.66
C PHE A 40 19.71 -16.81 -5.01
N PHE A 41 19.77 -18.15 -4.99
CA PHE A 41 19.75 -18.95 -6.21
C PHE A 41 18.36 -18.98 -6.85
N GLU A 42 17.29 -19.09 -6.05
CA GLU A 42 15.91 -19.05 -6.53
C GLU A 42 15.64 -17.72 -7.24
N ASP A 43 16.03 -16.59 -6.65
CA ASP A 43 15.89 -15.27 -7.25
C ASP A 43 16.64 -15.15 -8.58
N ARG A 44 17.87 -15.66 -8.65
CA ARG A 44 18.69 -15.56 -9.85
C ARG A 44 18.16 -16.43 -10.99
N VAL A 45 17.68 -17.63 -10.68
CA VAL A 45 17.02 -18.50 -11.65
C VAL A 45 15.70 -17.90 -12.10
N ASN A 46 14.89 -17.37 -11.18
CA ASN A 46 13.63 -16.70 -11.52
C ASN A 46 13.86 -15.49 -12.44
N ASN A 47 14.84 -14.66 -12.14
CA ASN A 47 15.21 -13.51 -12.97
C ASN A 47 15.72 -13.93 -14.36
N LEU A 48 16.49 -15.02 -14.46
CA LEU A 48 16.94 -15.57 -15.73
C LEU A 48 15.77 -16.08 -16.59
N LEU A 49 14.84 -16.82 -15.97
CA LEU A 49 13.64 -17.34 -16.65
C LEU A 49 12.73 -16.20 -17.12
N ILE A 50 12.59 -15.14 -16.32
CA ILE A 50 11.90 -13.92 -16.70
C ILE A 50 12.58 -13.25 -17.89
N LYS A 51 13.90 -13.09 -17.85
CA LYS A 51 14.68 -12.47 -18.94
C LYS A 51 14.58 -13.26 -20.25
N LYS A 52 14.46 -14.59 -20.18
CA LYS A 52 14.27 -15.47 -21.34
C LYS A 52 12.81 -15.61 -21.78
N GLY A 53 11.85 -14.95 -21.13
CA GLY A 53 10.42 -15.06 -21.42
C GLY A 53 9.81 -16.42 -21.08
N LEU A 54 10.54 -17.28 -20.34
CA LEU A 54 10.10 -18.63 -19.96
C LEU A 54 9.27 -18.63 -18.68
N LYS A 55 9.34 -17.56 -17.90
CA LYS A 55 8.52 -17.35 -16.70
C LYS A 55 8.01 -15.92 -16.74
N LYS A 56 6.68 -15.75 -16.63
CA LYS A 56 6.10 -14.43 -16.46
C LYS A 56 6.53 -13.84 -15.13
N LYS A 57 6.74 -12.53 -15.08
CA LYS A 57 6.92 -11.85 -13.79
C LYS A 57 5.70 -12.14 -12.92
N PRO A 58 5.84 -12.32 -11.60
CA PRO A 58 4.70 -12.55 -10.71
C PRO A 58 3.58 -11.53 -10.92
N TRP A 59 3.97 -10.30 -11.25
CA TRP A 59 3.08 -9.17 -11.50
C TRP A 59 2.56 -9.03 -12.95
N GLU A 60 2.93 -9.92 -13.86
CA GLU A 60 2.32 -10.04 -15.20
C GLU A 60 1.06 -10.91 -15.19
N ASN A 61 0.87 -11.73 -14.15
CA ASN A 61 -0.34 -12.54 -13.94
C ASN A 61 -1.31 -11.92 -12.93
N SER A 62 -0.84 -11.02 -12.06
CA SER A 62 -1.71 -10.18 -11.24
C SER A 62 -1.96 -8.88 -12.01
N GLY A 63 -3.21 -8.44 -12.13
CA GLY A 63 -3.50 -7.09 -12.63
C GLY A 63 -2.81 -6.00 -11.80
N ILE A 64 -3.10 -4.73 -12.11
CA ILE A 64 -2.52 -3.57 -11.41
C ILE A 64 -2.35 -3.80 -9.89
N PRO A 65 -1.18 -3.46 -9.32
CA PRO A 65 -0.95 -3.56 -7.87
C PRO A 65 -2.10 -2.93 -7.10
N PHE A 66 -2.46 -3.54 -5.96
CA PHE A 66 -3.58 -3.07 -5.16
C PHE A 66 -3.45 -1.58 -4.81
N ASP A 67 -2.25 -1.15 -4.42
CA ASP A 67 -1.98 0.25 -4.05
C ASP A 67 -2.17 1.21 -5.22
N MET A 68 -1.96 0.76 -6.46
CA MET A 68 -2.19 1.59 -7.64
C MET A 68 -3.68 1.86 -7.90
N LYS A 69 -4.58 1.02 -7.38
CA LYS A 69 -6.03 1.17 -7.56
C LYS A 69 -6.57 2.41 -6.85
N PHE A 70 -5.91 2.89 -5.78
CA PHE A 70 -6.27 4.12 -5.08
C PHE A 70 -5.99 5.39 -5.89
N TYR A 71 -5.24 5.29 -6.98
CA TYR A 71 -4.97 6.41 -7.88
C TYR A 71 -5.88 6.41 -9.11
N LEU A 72 -6.76 5.43 -9.27
CA LEU A 72 -7.74 5.42 -10.36
C LEU A 72 -8.73 6.58 -10.17
N LYS A 73 -8.97 7.35 -11.24
CA LYS A 73 -9.99 8.42 -11.22
C LYS A 73 -11.37 7.87 -10.87
N LYS A 74 -11.67 6.64 -11.33
CA LYS A 74 -12.88 5.89 -11.00
C LYS A 74 -12.49 4.59 -10.29
N TYR A 75 -12.88 4.45 -9.03
CA TYR A 75 -12.61 3.23 -8.28
C TYR A 75 -13.45 2.05 -8.80
N PRO A 76 -12.92 0.82 -8.70
CA PRO A 76 -13.75 -0.38 -8.72
C PRO A 76 -14.76 -0.35 -7.56
N SER A 77 -15.97 -0.88 -7.78
CA SER A 77 -17.08 -0.82 -6.81
C SER A 77 -16.70 -1.29 -5.40
N LYS A 78 -15.94 -2.38 -5.30
CA LYS A 78 -15.47 -2.91 -4.00
C LYS A 78 -14.52 -1.95 -3.29
N LEU A 79 -13.68 -1.24 -4.02
CA LEU A 79 -12.78 -0.24 -3.45
C LEU A 79 -13.56 1.01 -3.03
N GLU A 80 -14.52 1.45 -3.85
CA GLU A 80 -15.42 2.54 -3.50
C GLU A 80 -16.22 2.24 -2.22
N GLU A 81 -16.76 1.03 -2.08
CA GLU A 81 -17.44 0.58 -0.86
C GLU A 81 -16.50 0.62 0.36
N ALA A 82 -15.26 0.12 0.20
CA ALA A 82 -14.26 0.15 1.26
C ALA A 82 -13.85 1.58 1.65
N MET A 83 -13.72 2.48 0.69
CA MET A 83 -13.44 3.90 0.92
C MET A 83 -14.59 4.59 1.65
N ASN A 84 -15.84 4.29 1.29
CA ASN A 84 -17.02 4.82 1.97
C ASN A 84 -17.13 4.32 3.42
N LYS A 85 -16.84 3.03 3.67
CA LYS A 85 -16.75 2.48 5.03
C LYS A 85 -15.64 3.15 5.84
N THR A 86 -14.46 3.34 5.25
CA THR A 86 -13.33 4.03 5.89
C THR A 86 -13.69 5.46 6.29
N LYS A 87 -14.30 6.23 5.38
CA LYS A 87 -14.81 7.58 5.67
C LYS A 87 -15.84 7.58 6.80
N GLY A 88 -16.72 6.58 6.83
CA GLY A 88 -17.66 6.36 7.94
C GLY A 88 -16.96 6.15 9.29
N PHE A 89 -15.92 5.31 9.33
CA PHE A 89 -15.13 5.09 10.55
C PHE A 89 -14.37 6.34 10.99
N LEU A 90 -13.73 7.06 10.05
CA LEU A 90 -13.00 8.30 10.36
C LEU A 90 -13.93 9.36 10.98
N LYS A 91 -15.12 9.53 10.43
CA LYS A 91 -16.15 10.42 11.00
C LYS A 91 -16.62 9.95 12.38
N GLY A 92 -16.78 8.64 12.56
CA GLY A 92 -17.16 8.06 13.86
C GLY A 92 -16.11 8.31 14.94
N ILE A 93 -14.82 8.12 14.62
CA ILE A 93 -13.69 8.39 15.52
C ILE A 93 -13.67 9.88 15.90
N ASP A 94 -13.77 10.79 14.92
CA ASP A 94 -13.83 12.24 15.18
C ASP A 94 -15.02 12.64 16.08
N SER A 95 -16.19 12.02 15.86
CA SER A 95 -17.38 12.30 16.66
C SER A 95 -17.23 11.83 18.10
N LEU A 96 -16.64 10.65 18.33
CA LEU A 96 -16.37 10.11 19.66
C LEU A 96 -15.36 10.97 20.42
N GLU A 97 -14.30 11.41 19.73
CA GLU A 97 -13.28 12.28 20.31
C GLU A 97 -13.89 13.63 20.76
N LYS A 98 -14.74 14.23 19.93
CA LYS A 98 -15.46 15.46 20.28
C LYS A 98 -16.40 15.30 21.47
N GLN A 99 -17.04 14.14 21.65
CA GLN A 99 -17.94 13.88 22.78
C GLN A 99 -17.22 13.90 24.13
N ILE A 100 -15.94 13.52 24.17
CA ILE A 100 -15.12 13.56 25.39
C ILE A 100 -14.34 14.88 25.53
N GLY A 101 -14.61 15.87 24.68
CA GLY A 101 -13.90 17.15 24.66
C GLY A 101 -12.49 17.09 24.06
N GLY A 102 -12.16 15.99 23.37
CA GLY A 102 -10.89 15.80 22.69
C GLY A 102 -10.81 16.52 21.34
N LYS A 103 -9.63 16.43 20.71
CA LYS A 103 -9.36 16.98 19.38
C LYS A 103 -8.72 15.90 18.49
N SER A 104 -9.23 15.78 17.28
CA SER A 104 -8.80 14.82 16.27
C SER A 104 -8.10 15.53 15.10
N LEU A 105 -7.07 14.89 14.56
CA LEU A 105 -6.41 15.27 13.32
C LEU A 105 -6.30 14.03 12.43
N ILE A 106 -6.74 14.16 11.17
CA ILE A 106 -6.42 13.18 10.14
C ILE A 106 -5.22 13.71 9.36
N PHE A 107 -4.15 12.94 9.27
CA PHE A 107 -3.05 13.28 8.37
C PHE A 107 -2.79 12.13 7.41
N LEU A 108 -2.48 12.47 6.16
CA LEU A 108 -2.25 11.49 5.11
C LEU A 108 -0.75 11.29 4.89
N ILE A 109 -0.31 10.05 5.04
CA ILE A 109 1.06 9.62 4.70
C ILE A 109 1.11 9.34 3.20
N PRO A 110 1.87 10.12 2.40
CA PRO A 110 2.01 9.84 0.98
C PRO A 110 2.82 8.56 0.77
N ASN A 111 2.45 7.80 -0.25
CA ASN A 111 3.29 6.70 -0.72
C ASN A 111 4.56 7.27 -1.37
N ARG A 112 5.67 6.54 -1.24
CA ARG A 112 6.94 6.79 -1.96
C ARG A 112 6.73 7.18 -3.43
N ILE A 113 5.85 6.47 -4.15
CA ILE A 113 5.60 6.74 -5.58
C ILE A 113 4.92 8.09 -5.85
N GLN A 114 4.25 8.67 -4.85
CA GLN A 114 3.66 10.00 -4.94
C GLN A 114 4.71 11.10 -4.69
N VAL A 115 5.69 10.83 -3.83
CA VAL A 115 6.73 11.79 -3.43
C VAL A 115 7.81 11.93 -4.51
N PHE A 116 8.35 10.81 -4.99
CA PHE A 116 9.41 10.83 -6.01
C PHE A 116 8.86 11.21 -7.39
N GLU A 117 9.37 12.32 -7.92
CA GLU A 117 8.98 12.79 -9.26
C GLU A 117 9.23 11.72 -10.34
N GLY A 118 8.25 11.53 -11.22
CA GLY A 118 8.29 10.54 -12.30
C GLY A 118 8.16 9.08 -11.86
N SER A 119 8.19 8.74 -10.56
CA SER A 119 8.06 7.34 -10.12
C SER A 119 6.72 6.74 -10.48
N PHE A 120 5.62 7.48 -10.26
CA PHE A 120 4.30 7.02 -10.66
C PHE A 120 4.19 6.75 -12.18
N ALA A 121 4.75 7.63 -13.01
CA ALA A 121 4.77 7.45 -14.46
C ALA A 121 5.55 6.19 -14.87
N LYS A 122 6.68 5.90 -14.20
CA LYS A 122 7.45 4.66 -14.41
C LYS A 122 6.64 3.42 -14.08
N GLU A 123 5.88 3.43 -12.99
CA GLU A 123 5.00 2.30 -12.63
C GLU A 123 3.87 2.11 -13.66
N LEU A 124 3.24 3.19 -14.14
CA LEU A 124 2.24 3.10 -15.20
C LEU A 124 2.80 2.45 -16.47
N ILE A 125 4.01 2.85 -16.90
CA ILE A 125 4.70 2.23 -18.04
C ILE A 125 5.00 0.75 -17.77
N ARG A 126 5.52 0.43 -16.58
CA ARG A 126 5.85 -0.93 -16.15
C ARG A 126 4.64 -1.87 -16.21
N TYR A 127 3.46 -1.37 -15.90
CA TYR A 127 2.21 -2.12 -15.89
C TYR A 127 1.36 -1.97 -17.14
N HIS A 128 1.86 -1.27 -18.18
CA HIS A 128 1.14 -1.01 -19.42
C HIS A 128 -0.21 -0.30 -19.23
N GLU A 129 -0.28 0.61 -18.25
CA GLU A 129 -1.48 1.34 -17.89
C GLU A 129 -1.61 2.67 -18.64
N ASN A 130 -2.85 3.08 -18.93
CA ASN A 130 -3.12 4.39 -19.55
C ASN A 130 -3.10 5.51 -18.49
N PRO A 131 -2.16 6.46 -18.54
CA PRO A 131 -2.07 7.54 -17.56
C PRO A 131 -3.34 8.39 -17.42
N ALA A 132 -4.17 8.48 -18.48
CA ALA A 132 -5.41 9.25 -18.45
C ALA A 132 -6.42 8.73 -17.40
N ASN A 133 -6.32 7.46 -17.00
CA ASN A 133 -7.21 6.82 -16.03
C ASN A 133 -6.83 7.11 -14.57
N TYR A 134 -5.68 7.75 -14.33
CA TYR A 134 -5.11 7.91 -13.00
C TYR A 134 -4.96 9.37 -12.59
N SER A 135 -4.98 9.61 -11.29
CA SER A 135 -4.49 10.83 -10.64
C SER A 135 -3.68 10.43 -9.40
N VAL A 136 -2.40 10.81 -9.36
CA VAL A 136 -1.51 10.49 -8.25
C VAL A 136 -1.92 11.17 -6.94
N THR A 137 -2.76 12.20 -7.00
CA THR A 137 -3.33 12.91 -5.84
C THR A 137 -4.76 12.51 -5.55
N ARG A 138 -5.36 11.56 -6.29
CA ARG A 138 -6.79 11.22 -6.19
C ARG A 138 -7.26 11.00 -4.75
N ILE A 139 -6.47 10.28 -3.95
CA ILE A 139 -6.78 9.97 -2.55
C ILE A 139 -6.58 11.19 -1.64
N ASN A 140 -5.57 12.02 -1.90
CA ASN A 140 -5.34 13.30 -1.21
C ASN A 140 -6.55 14.21 -1.40
N ASP A 141 -6.95 14.40 -2.66
CA ASP A 141 -8.08 15.26 -3.04
C ASP A 141 -9.39 14.73 -2.43
N GLU A 142 -9.60 13.41 -2.40
CA GLU A 142 -10.79 12.81 -1.79
C GLU A 142 -10.87 13.05 -0.29
N LEU A 143 -9.76 12.82 0.43
CA LEU A 143 -9.72 12.97 1.88
C LEU A 143 -9.76 14.45 2.27
N ALA A 144 -9.15 15.34 1.50
CA ALA A 144 -9.26 16.78 1.69
C ALA A 144 -10.74 17.23 1.60
N ASN A 145 -11.44 16.86 0.52
CA ASN A 145 -12.85 17.22 0.35
C ASN A 145 -13.73 16.61 1.47
N PHE A 146 -13.54 15.33 1.77
CA PHE A 146 -14.29 14.65 2.82
C PHE A 146 -14.09 15.30 4.20
N THR A 147 -12.85 15.63 4.54
CA THR A 147 -12.54 16.25 5.84
C THR A 147 -13.03 17.68 5.93
N GLU A 148 -12.96 18.45 4.84
CA GLU A 148 -13.56 19.79 4.74
C GLU A 148 -15.08 19.75 4.95
N GLU A 149 -15.80 18.89 4.22
CA GLU A 149 -17.26 18.72 4.35
C GLU A 149 -17.69 18.35 5.78
N ASN A 150 -16.85 17.60 6.49
CA ASN A 150 -17.15 17.11 7.85
C ASN A 150 -16.49 17.95 8.95
N LYS A 151 -15.80 19.05 8.60
CA LYS A 151 -15.08 19.93 9.55
C LYS A 151 -14.13 19.15 10.46
N ILE A 152 -13.36 18.25 9.85
CA ILE A 152 -12.32 17.47 10.51
C ILE A 152 -10.97 18.09 10.13
N PRO A 153 -10.10 18.45 11.09
CA PRO A 153 -8.75 18.90 10.78
C PRO A 153 -8.01 17.87 9.91
N PHE A 154 -7.43 18.35 8.81
CA PHE A 154 -6.70 17.53 7.85
C PHE A 154 -5.32 18.11 7.54
N LEU A 155 -4.32 17.24 7.48
CA LEU A 155 -2.95 17.56 7.10
C LEU A 155 -2.47 16.63 5.98
N ASP A 156 -2.32 17.18 4.78
CA ASP A 156 -1.65 16.49 3.68
C ASP A 156 -0.13 16.68 3.79
N LEU A 157 0.60 15.59 3.97
CA LEU A 157 2.07 15.60 4.04
C LEU A 157 2.74 15.56 2.66
N LEU A 158 1.99 15.33 1.57
CA LEU A 158 2.55 15.21 0.23
C LEU A 158 3.29 16.48 -0.24
N PRO A 159 2.78 17.72 -0.06
CA PRO A 159 3.47 18.91 -0.52
C PRO A 159 4.82 19.12 0.17
N SER A 160 4.88 18.97 1.50
CA SER A 160 6.11 19.18 2.26
C SER A 160 7.15 18.10 1.95
N GLN A 161 6.73 16.84 1.80
CA GLN A 161 7.64 15.75 1.43
C GLN A 161 8.19 15.93 0.02
N ARG A 162 7.36 16.29 -0.97
CA ARG A 162 7.84 16.55 -2.35
C ARG A 162 8.86 17.66 -2.41
N GLU A 163 8.66 18.73 -1.65
CA GLU A 163 9.60 19.86 -1.65
C GLU A 163 10.92 19.51 -0.97
N TYR A 164 10.89 18.74 0.11
CA TYR A 164 12.10 18.35 0.83
C TYR A 164 12.88 17.24 0.13
N GLU A 165 12.19 16.30 -0.52
CA GLU A 165 12.80 15.19 -1.28
C GLU A 165 13.74 15.68 -2.38
N LYS A 166 13.50 16.88 -2.94
CA LYS A 166 14.40 17.52 -3.92
C LYS A 166 15.81 17.77 -3.37
N LYS A 167 15.99 17.76 -2.04
CA LYS A 167 17.22 18.13 -1.34
C LYS A 167 17.87 16.93 -0.65
N VAL A 168 17.05 16.04 -0.09
CA VAL A 168 17.49 14.90 0.73
C VAL A 168 16.52 13.75 0.53
N ASP A 169 17.05 12.53 0.34
CA ASP A 169 16.22 11.32 0.30
C ASP A 169 15.44 11.17 1.61
N LEU A 170 14.12 11.00 1.55
CA LEU A 170 13.27 10.81 2.75
C LEU A 170 12.97 9.36 3.07
N PHE A 171 13.27 8.44 2.16
CA PHE A 171 12.90 7.02 2.25
C PHE A 171 14.14 6.12 2.37
N LEU A 172 13.93 4.91 2.88
CA LEU A 172 14.94 3.86 2.85
C LEU A 172 15.11 3.33 1.40
N PRO A 173 16.31 2.89 0.97
CA PRO A 173 16.56 2.54 -0.43
C PRO A 173 15.73 1.37 -1.00
N SER A 174 15.34 0.42 -0.16
CA SER A 174 14.60 -0.79 -0.56
C SER A 174 13.31 -0.99 0.23
N ASP A 175 12.85 0.05 0.92
CA ASP A 175 11.73 0.00 1.84
C ASP A 175 10.90 1.28 1.67
N SER A 176 9.57 1.15 1.73
CA SER A 176 8.62 2.27 1.58
C SER A 176 8.52 3.17 2.81
N HIS A 177 9.15 2.81 3.94
CA HIS A 177 9.20 3.60 5.15
C HIS A 177 10.20 4.76 5.02
N TRP A 178 9.97 5.79 5.82
CA TRP A 178 10.86 6.92 5.93
C TRP A 178 12.21 6.52 6.55
N ASN A 179 13.26 7.22 6.15
CA ASN A 179 14.53 7.19 6.88
C ASN A 179 14.51 8.24 8.02
N LYS A 180 15.65 8.46 8.67
CA LYS A 180 15.79 9.42 9.77
C LYS A 180 15.33 10.85 9.39
N GLU A 181 15.68 11.32 8.21
CA GLU A 181 15.33 12.68 7.76
C GLU A 181 13.84 12.77 7.39
N GLY A 182 13.27 11.73 6.79
CA GLY A 182 11.82 11.63 6.55
C GLY A 182 11.01 11.66 7.85
N HIS A 183 11.39 10.86 8.86
CA HIS A 183 10.75 10.91 10.18
C HIS A 183 10.87 12.29 10.83
N LYS A 184 12.04 12.93 10.75
CA LYS A 184 12.27 14.26 11.31
C LYS A 184 11.39 15.33 10.65
N LEU A 185 11.29 15.33 9.32
CA LEU A 185 10.44 16.26 8.57
C LEU A 185 8.96 16.10 8.96
N VAL A 186 8.48 14.86 9.00
CA VAL A 186 7.08 14.56 9.32
C VAL A 186 6.75 14.95 10.75
N ALA A 187 7.60 14.61 11.72
CA ALA A 187 7.41 14.99 13.11
C ALA A 187 7.33 16.52 13.26
N LYS A 188 8.22 17.25 12.59
CA LYS A 188 8.20 18.72 12.60
C LYS A 188 6.91 19.27 11.96
N THR A 189 6.51 18.75 10.80
CA THR A 189 5.33 19.22 10.07
C THR A 189 4.05 19.00 10.87
N ILE A 190 3.92 17.83 11.51
CA ILE A 190 2.78 17.52 12.40
C ILE A 190 2.82 18.44 13.61
N TYR A 191 3.96 18.61 14.28
CA TYR A 191 4.09 19.49 15.44
C TYR A 191 3.70 20.94 15.11
N ASP A 192 4.24 21.50 14.03
CA ASP A 192 3.93 22.87 13.59
C ASP A 192 2.43 23.03 13.30
N TYR A 193 1.80 22.02 12.69
CA TYR A 193 0.35 22.02 12.45
C TYR A 193 -0.43 22.00 13.76
N LEU A 194 -0.07 21.12 14.68
CA LEU A 194 -0.75 21.00 15.98
C LEU A 194 -0.65 22.31 16.79
N VAL A 195 0.53 22.94 16.83
CA VAL A 195 0.73 24.21 17.53
C VAL A 195 -0.06 25.35 16.87
N SER A 196 0.05 25.50 15.54
CA SER A 196 -0.63 26.58 14.81
C SER A 196 -2.16 26.50 14.86
N ASN A 197 -2.71 25.30 15.06
CA ASN A 197 -4.14 25.07 15.22
C ASN A 197 -4.58 24.94 16.69
N GLY A 198 -3.70 25.26 17.65
CA GLY A 198 -3.98 25.21 19.08
C GLY A 198 -4.42 23.83 19.59
N MET A 199 -3.95 22.76 18.95
CA MET A 199 -4.25 21.37 19.31
C MET A 199 -3.34 20.86 20.43
N VAL A 200 -2.16 21.47 20.58
CA VAL A 200 -1.20 21.25 21.68
C VAL A 200 -0.67 22.61 22.16
N GLN A 201 -0.18 22.65 23.40
CA GLN A 201 0.42 23.83 24.03
C GLN A 201 1.93 23.66 24.18
#